data_AF-A0A836VL19-F1
#
_entry.id   AF-A0A836VL19-F1
#
_cell.length_a   1.000
_cell.length_b   1.000
_cell.length_c   1.000
_cell.angle_alpha   90.00
_cell.angle_beta   90.00
_cell.angle_gamma   90.00
#
_symmetry.space_group_name_H-M   'P 1'
#
loop_
_entity.id
_entity.type
_entity.pdbx_description
1 polymer ?
#
loop_
_entity_poly.entity_id
_entity_poly.type
_entity_poly.pdbx_seq_one_letter_code
_entity_poly.pdbx_strand_id
1 'polypeptide(L)'
;QQQAAYQERVAQEEAAAKRLAQQQAAEQAAIAKQIEKERILILANTHPMIQAVVSGELKFYFKPLPWYAGPEVSRGVEEIAQSLSSWNPYNATIRRVYSASSADLVVDWVKDYGTHVLGESIYKSHIKVGLGTDNCRGDWMAFDSNSVKKVLWHEIGHSMGYSHSSDPTNVMYHTTTTHFYVEQDISETIASGWFMTFPLCESGQYLYSIESANSYEGFDIYVLPPGTDAATVGSGGLVYTDCGSAGMASFSNSCNVSLGASIYISPTHYYNGVTITGEVITPDESAWPDMTWDESVFQYETSDMLYYRDLFR
;
A
#
# COMPACT_ATOMS: atom_id res chain seq x y z
N GLN A 1 -77.85 -1.63 -39.95
CA GLN A 1 -77.54 -2.33 -38.69
C GLN A 1 -76.40 -3.34 -38.84
N GLN A 2 -76.41 -4.25 -39.82
CA GLN A 2 -75.31 -5.23 -40.03
C GLN A 2 -73.93 -4.61 -40.31
N GLN A 3 -73.87 -3.51 -41.05
CA GLN A 3 -72.60 -2.85 -41.41
C GLN A 3 -71.92 -2.17 -40.21
N ALA A 4 -72.70 -1.61 -39.29
CA ALA A 4 -72.19 -1.04 -38.03
C ALA A 4 -71.63 -2.13 -37.10
N ALA A 5 -72.35 -3.26 -36.96
CA ALA A 5 -71.89 -4.41 -36.17
C ALA A 5 -70.65 -5.10 -36.77
N TYR A 6 -70.45 -5.02 -38.09
CA TYR A 6 -69.23 -5.49 -38.74
C TYR A 6 -68.04 -4.56 -38.45
N GLN A 7 -68.20 -3.25 -38.60
CA GLN A 7 -67.16 -2.26 -38.27
C GLN A 7 -66.75 -2.32 -36.79
N GLU A 8 -67.72 -2.54 -35.89
CA GLU A 8 -67.46 -2.67 -34.46
C GLU A 8 -66.63 -3.93 -34.13
N ARG A 9 -66.88 -5.07 -34.80
CA ARG A 9 -66.04 -6.27 -34.66
C ARG A 9 -64.62 -6.05 -35.18
N VAL A 10 -64.46 -5.42 -36.34
CA VAL A 10 -63.12 -5.12 -36.90
C VAL A 10 -62.34 -4.22 -35.94
N ALA A 11 -62.98 -3.17 -35.38
CA ALA A 11 -62.34 -2.31 -34.40
C ALA A 11 -61.96 -3.05 -33.09
N GLN A 12 -62.78 -4.01 -32.64
CA GLN A 12 -62.47 -4.85 -31.48
C GLN A 12 -61.29 -5.79 -31.74
N GLU A 13 -61.20 -6.38 -32.94
CA GLU A 13 -60.10 -7.25 -33.37
C GLU A 13 -58.79 -6.46 -33.49
N GLU A 14 -58.80 -5.27 -34.10
CA GLU A 14 -57.64 -4.38 -34.17
C GLU A 14 -57.17 -3.94 -32.77
N ALA A 15 -58.09 -3.59 -31.88
CA ALA A 15 -57.77 -3.25 -30.49
C ALA A 15 -57.22 -4.44 -29.70
N ALA A 16 -57.66 -5.66 -29.98
CA ALA A 16 -57.11 -6.89 -29.39
C ALA A 16 -55.70 -7.17 -29.92
N ALA A 17 -55.47 -7.04 -31.24
CA ALA A 17 -54.16 -7.21 -31.86
C ALA A 17 -53.14 -6.18 -31.33
N LYS A 18 -53.54 -4.92 -31.18
CA LYS A 18 -52.69 -3.86 -30.60
C LYS A 18 -52.32 -4.17 -29.14
N ARG A 19 -53.26 -4.66 -28.34
CA ARG A 19 -52.98 -5.08 -26.95
C ARG A 19 -52.02 -6.27 -26.90
N LEU A 20 -52.21 -7.27 -27.77
CA LEU A 20 -51.31 -8.42 -27.85
C LEU A 20 -49.89 -7.99 -28.26
N ALA A 21 -49.75 -7.11 -29.26
CA ALA A 21 -48.46 -6.58 -29.68
C ALA A 21 -47.77 -5.78 -28.55
N GLN A 22 -48.52 -4.99 -27.79
CA GLN A 22 -48.01 -4.28 -26.62
C GLN A 22 -47.55 -5.24 -25.51
N GLN A 23 -48.29 -6.33 -25.27
CA GLN A 23 -47.90 -7.36 -24.30
C GLN A 23 -46.61 -8.07 -24.73
N GLN A 24 -46.52 -8.49 -26.00
CA GLN A 24 -45.32 -9.12 -26.54
C GLN A 24 -44.10 -8.19 -26.50
N ALA A 25 -44.28 -6.90 -26.82
CA ALA A 25 -43.21 -5.92 -26.72
C ALA A 25 -42.76 -5.70 -25.27
N ALA A 26 -43.70 -5.66 -24.31
CA ALA A 26 -43.38 -5.56 -22.89
C ALA A 26 -42.66 -6.82 -22.37
N GLU A 27 -43.06 -8.00 -22.81
CA GLU A 27 -42.40 -9.28 -22.46
C GLU A 27 -40.99 -9.34 -23.02
N GLN A 28 -40.79 -8.99 -24.30
CA GLN A 28 -39.45 -8.90 -24.91
C GLN A 28 -38.56 -7.88 -24.20
N ALA A 29 -39.10 -6.72 -23.83
CA ALA A 29 -38.37 -5.71 -23.06
C ALA A 29 -37.99 -6.22 -21.66
N ALA A 30 -38.86 -6.98 -20.99
CA ALA A 30 -38.57 -7.58 -19.69
C ALA A 30 -37.46 -8.65 -19.80
N ILE A 31 -37.48 -9.48 -20.85
CA ILE A 31 -36.43 -10.47 -21.11
C ILE A 31 -35.09 -9.77 -21.38
N ALA A 32 -35.08 -8.75 -22.24
CA ALA A 32 -33.87 -7.98 -22.52
C ALA A 32 -33.30 -7.32 -21.25
N LYS A 33 -34.18 -6.77 -20.40
CA LYS A 33 -33.79 -6.20 -19.09
C LYS A 33 -33.15 -7.25 -18.19
N GLN A 34 -33.69 -8.47 -18.15
CA GLN A 34 -33.16 -9.55 -17.32
C GLN A 34 -31.79 -10.04 -17.82
N ILE A 35 -31.62 -10.21 -19.13
CA ILE A 35 -30.33 -10.57 -19.74
C ILE A 35 -29.26 -9.52 -19.40
N GLU A 36 -29.62 -8.24 -19.46
CA GLU A 36 -28.69 -7.16 -19.14
C GLU A 36 -28.31 -7.13 -17.66
N LYS A 37 -29.27 -7.39 -16.75
CA LYS A 37 -28.98 -7.58 -15.32
C LYS A 37 -27.99 -8.72 -15.10
N GLU A 38 -28.21 -9.87 -15.73
CA GLU A 38 -27.31 -11.02 -15.60
C GLU A 38 -25.90 -10.70 -16.10
N ARG A 39 -25.79 -10.00 -17.24
CA ARG A 39 -24.51 -9.53 -17.76
C ARG A 39 -23.77 -8.65 -16.74
N ILE A 40 -24.46 -7.67 -16.17
CA ILE A 40 -23.88 -6.72 -15.19
C ILE A 40 -23.48 -7.43 -13.89
N LEU A 41 -24.27 -8.40 -13.41
CA LEU A 41 -23.90 -9.21 -12.24
C LEU A 41 -22.63 -10.02 -12.48
N ILE A 42 -22.41 -10.52 -13.70
CA ILE A 42 -21.16 -11.21 -14.05
C ILE A 42 -19.97 -10.24 -13.99
N LEU A 43 -20.13 -9.01 -14.49
CA LEU A 43 -19.11 -7.96 -14.37
C LEU A 43 -18.80 -7.61 -12.91
N ALA A 44 -19.83 -7.48 -12.08
CA ALA A 44 -19.70 -7.14 -10.66
C ALA A 44 -18.80 -8.10 -9.88
N ASN A 45 -18.79 -9.39 -10.23
CA ASN A 45 -17.96 -10.41 -9.57
C ASN A 45 -16.44 -10.11 -9.60
N THR A 46 -15.96 -9.32 -10.56
CA THR A 46 -14.54 -8.98 -10.72
C THR A 46 -14.30 -7.47 -10.75
N HIS A 47 -15.33 -6.67 -10.46
CA HIS A 47 -15.25 -5.21 -10.49
C HIS A 47 -15.94 -4.66 -9.25
N PRO A 48 -15.20 -4.48 -8.13
CA PRO A 48 -15.76 -4.01 -6.86
C PRO A 48 -16.59 -2.73 -6.98
N MET A 49 -16.17 -1.80 -7.83
CA MET A 49 -16.95 -0.57 -8.07
C MET A 49 -18.34 -0.85 -8.68
N ILE A 50 -18.43 -1.78 -9.63
CA ILE A 50 -19.71 -2.21 -10.20
C ILE A 50 -20.52 -2.96 -9.15
N GLN A 51 -19.88 -3.85 -8.38
CA GLN A 51 -20.50 -4.56 -7.27
C GLN A 51 -21.15 -3.60 -6.28
N ALA A 52 -20.42 -2.58 -5.83
CA ALA A 52 -20.93 -1.55 -4.93
C ALA A 52 -22.21 -0.90 -5.47
N VAL A 53 -22.21 -0.55 -6.75
CA VAL A 53 -23.33 0.15 -7.39
C VAL A 53 -24.56 -0.73 -7.57
N VAL A 54 -24.39 -2.00 -7.95
CA VAL A 54 -25.52 -2.89 -8.26
C VAL A 54 -26.15 -3.49 -7.01
N SER A 55 -25.37 -3.75 -5.97
CA SER A 55 -25.86 -4.24 -4.67
C SER A 55 -26.32 -3.11 -3.74
N GLY A 56 -25.83 -1.88 -3.97
CA GLY A 56 -25.94 -0.75 -3.05
C GLY A 56 -24.97 -0.83 -1.86
N GLU A 57 -24.07 -1.83 -1.83
CA GLU A 57 -23.11 -2.06 -0.76
C GLU A 57 -21.83 -2.77 -1.24
N LEU A 58 -20.66 -2.27 -0.82
CA LEU A 58 -19.40 -3.00 -0.94
C LEU A 58 -18.88 -3.41 0.44
N LYS A 59 -18.62 -4.69 0.63
CA LYS A 59 -18.00 -5.22 1.86
C LYS A 59 -16.52 -5.41 1.64
N PHE A 60 -15.70 -4.80 2.48
CA PHE A 60 -14.25 -5.03 2.43
C PHE A 60 -13.73 -5.70 3.70
N TYR A 61 -12.68 -6.50 3.56
CA TYR A 61 -11.99 -7.17 4.66
C TYR A 61 -10.49 -6.91 4.56
N PHE A 62 -9.93 -6.33 5.61
CA PHE A 62 -8.48 -6.26 5.80
C PHE A 62 -8.07 -7.40 6.72
N LYS A 63 -7.22 -8.29 6.23
CA LYS A 63 -6.65 -9.37 7.04
C LYS A 63 -5.88 -8.77 8.23
N PRO A 64 -5.80 -9.44 9.39
CA PRO A 64 -4.96 -8.98 10.48
C PRO A 64 -3.50 -8.81 10.02
N LEU A 65 -2.89 -7.69 10.43
CA LEU A 65 -1.48 -7.44 10.16
C LEU A 65 -0.63 -8.49 10.89
N PRO A 66 0.42 -9.02 10.24
CA PRO A 66 1.36 -9.90 10.89
C PRO A 66 2.21 -9.15 11.92
N TRP A 67 2.80 -9.88 12.86
CA TRP A 67 3.60 -9.32 13.97
C TRP A 67 4.85 -8.55 13.51
N TYR A 68 5.35 -8.82 12.32
CA TYR A 68 6.54 -8.19 11.75
C TYR A 68 6.21 -6.92 10.95
N ALA A 69 4.94 -6.49 10.88
CA ALA A 69 4.61 -5.21 10.27
C ALA A 69 5.28 -4.06 11.05
N GLY A 70 5.72 -3.02 10.32
CA GLY A 70 6.34 -1.86 10.94
C GLY A 70 5.44 -1.21 12.00
N PRO A 71 6.01 -0.53 13.01
CA PRO A 71 5.26 0.27 13.96
C PRO A 71 4.35 1.28 13.25
N GLU A 72 3.22 1.61 13.91
CA GLU A 72 2.18 2.51 13.39
C GLU A 72 1.49 2.10 12.08
N VAL A 73 1.90 1.00 11.42
CA VAL A 73 1.22 0.48 10.21
C VAL A 73 -0.23 0.13 10.53
N SER A 74 -0.51 -0.44 11.70
CA SER A 74 -1.88 -0.76 12.14
C SER A 74 -2.78 0.47 12.23
N ARG A 75 -2.25 1.59 12.74
CA ARG A 75 -2.96 2.87 12.79
C ARG A 75 -3.21 3.40 11.37
N GLY A 76 -2.20 3.36 10.51
CA GLY A 76 -2.30 3.81 9.13
C GLY A 76 -3.33 3.02 8.30
N VAL A 77 -3.35 1.70 8.46
CA VAL A 77 -4.35 0.82 7.82
C VAL A 77 -5.76 1.12 8.33
N GLU A 78 -5.90 1.44 9.62
CA GLU A 78 -7.20 1.81 10.20
C GLU A 78 -7.71 3.16 9.65
N GLU A 79 -6.82 4.13 9.46
CA GLU A 79 -7.17 5.40 8.79
C GLU A 79 -7.72 5.16 7.38
N ILE A 80 -7.08 4.29 6.59
CA ILE A 80 -7.57 3.91 5.25
C ILE A 80 -8.93 3.19 5.34
N ALA A 81 -9.11 2.29 6.31
CA ALA A 81 -10.39 1.61 6.52
C ALA A 81 -11.53 2.59 6.85
N GLN A 82 -11.24 3.64 7.63
CA GLN A 82 -12.19 4.70 7.97
C GLN A 82 -12.52 5.60 6.77
N SER A 83 -11.51 5.96 5.98
CA SER A 83 -11.69 6.70 4.71
C SER A 83 -12.58 5.92 3.74
N LEU A 84 -12.33 4.62 3.57
CA LEU A 84 -13.20 3.75 2.77
C LEU A 84 -14.63 3.70 3.31
N SER A 85 -14.80 3.48 4.62
CA SER A 85 -16.14 3.33 5.22
C SER A 85 -16.98 4.61 5.17
N SER A 86 -16.32 5.77 5.04
CA SER A 86 -16.97 7.07 4.91
C SER A 86 -17.26 7.44 3.46
N TRP A 87 -16.69 6.72 2.50
CA TRP A 87 -16.93 6.91 1.08
C TRP A 87 -18.30 6.36 0.67
N ASN A 88 -19.01 7.10 -0.17
CA ASN A 88 -20.38 6.77 -0.59
C ASN A 88 -20.54 6.98 -2.11
N PRO A 89 -19.89 6.15 -2.93
CA PRO A 89 -19.96 6.32 -4.37
C PRO A 89 -21.32 5.89 -4.91
N TYR A 90 -21.96 6.76 -5.70
CA TYR A 90 -23.26 6.48 -6.34
C TYR A 90 -24.37 6.01 -5.38
N ASN A 91 -24.35 6.48 -4.12
CA ASN A 91 -25.24 6.07 -3.02
C ASN A 91 -25.04 4.61 -2.57
N ALA A 92 -23.88 4.01 -2.81
CA ALA A 92 -23.50 2.70 -2.28
C ALA A 92 -22.79 2.86 -0.92
N THR A 93 -23.11 1.99 0.02
CA THR A 93 -22.43 1.96 1.33
C THR A 93 -21.17 1.12 1.23
N ILE A 94 -20.04 1.63 1.71
CA ILE A 94 -18.82 0.84 1.83
C ILE A 94 -18.68 0.44 3.30
N ARG A 95 -18.57 -0.85 3.60
CA ARG A 95 -18.47 -1.31 5.00
C ARG A 95 -17.43 -2.38 5.22
N ARG A 96 -16.80 -2.32 6.39
CA ARG A 96 -15.89 -3.35 6.84
C ARG A 96 -16.65 -4.61 7.29
N VAL A 97 -16.15 -5.76 6.89
CA VAL A 97 -16.48 -7.07 7.45
C VAL A 97 -15.21 -7.71 8.01
N TYR A 98 -15.36 -8.82 8.73
CA TYR A 98 -14.27 -9.42 9.51
C TYR A 98 -13.94 -10.87 9.10
N SER A 99 -14.44 -11.31 7.93
CA SER A 99 -14.03 -12.55 7.30
C SER A 99 -13.96 -12.39 5.78
N ALA A 100 -12.93 -12.98 5.17
CA ALA A 100 -12.75 -12.97 3.71
C ALA A 100 -13.96 -13.56 2.97
N SER A 101 -14.60 -14.59 3.52
CA SER A 101 -15.79 -15.23 2.94
C SER A 101 -17.03 -14.35 2.87
N SER A 102 -17.03 -13.21 3.57
CA SER A 102 -18.14 -12.27 3.60
C SER A 102 -17.84 -10.96 2.87
N ALA A 103 -16.65 -10.85 2.27
CA ALA A 103 -16.15 -9.65 1.63
C ALA A 103 -16.22 -9.73 0.10
N ASP A 104 -16.47 -8.59 -0.52
CA ASP A 104 -16.37 -8.35 -1.96
C ASP A 104 -14.95 -7.88 -2.34
N LEU A 105 -14.24 -7.24 -1.41
CA LEU A 105 -12.85 -6.79 -1.54
C LEU A 105 -12.02 -7.32 -0.37
N VAL A 106 -10.93 -8.03 -0.65
CA VAL A 106 -10.03 -8.57 0.37
C VAL A 106 -8.65 -7.95 0.23
N VAL A 107 -8.09 -7.47 1.34
CA VAL A 107 -6.70 -7.01 1.44
C VAL A 107 -5.89 -8.00 2.27
N ASP A 108 -4.85 -8.52 1.65
CA ASP A 108 -3.83 -9.40 2.23
C ASP A 108 -2.48 -8.69 2.31
N TRP A 109 -1.63 -9.17 3.21
CA TRP A 109 -0.28 -8.64 3.43
C TRP A 109 0.76 -9.68 3.05
N VAL A 110 1.83 -9.25 2.38
CA VAL A 110 2.99 -10.09 2.09
C VAL A 110 4.22 -9.49 2.75
N LYS A 111 5.11 -10.35 3.24
CA LYS A 111 6.33 -9.91 3.93
C LYS A 111 7.24 -9.13 2.98
N ASP A 112 7.51 -9.72 1.83
CA ASP A 112 8.28 -9.15 0.73
C ASP A 112 7.81 -9.81 -0.57
N TYR A 113 7.73 -9.04 -1.65
CA TYR A 113 7.46 -9.56 -3.00
C TYR A 113 8.73 -10.11 -3.67
N GLY A 114 9.92 -9.76 -3.19
CA GLY A 114 11.21 -10.14 -3.76
C GLY A 114 11.47 -9.54 -5.14
N THR A 115 10.70 -8.52 -5.53
CA THR A 115 10.78 -7.82 -6.81
C THR A 115 10.47 -6.33 -6.59
N HIS A 116 10.51 -5.52 -7.64
CA HIS A 116 10.12 -4.10 -7.60
C HIS A 116 8.61 -3.86 -7.39
N VAL A 117 7.80 -4.93 -7.29
CA VAL A 117 6.36 -4.85 -7.04
C VAL A 117 6.12 -4.62 -5.55
N LEU A 118 5.39 -3.57 -5.21
CA LEU A 118 5.05 -3.21 -3.82
C LEU A 118 3.64 -3.64 -3.43
N GLY A 119 2.75 -3.78 -4.42
CA GLY A 119 1.37 -4.18 -4.25
C GLY A 119 0.80 -4.71 -5.56
N GLU A 120 -0.31 -5.44 -5.46
CA GLU A 120 -1.03 -5.92 -6.63
C GLU A 120 -2.53 -6.10 -6.31
N SER A 121 -3.37 -5.56 -7.18
CA SER A 121 -4.80 -5.84 -7.22
C SER A 121 -5.14 -6.99 -8.19
N ILE A 122 -5.24 -8.20 -7.65
CA ILE A 122 -5.53 -9.44 -8.38
C ILE A 122 -7.04 -9.53 -8.65
N TYR A 123 -7.42 -9.65 -9.93
CA TYR A 123 -8.81 -9.61 -10.39
C TYR A 123 -9.62 -8.43 -9.83
N LYS A 124 -8.94 -7.31 -9.51
CA LYS A 124 -9.50 -6.12 -8.85
C LYS A 124 -10.11 -6.34 -7.47
N SER A 125 -10.40 -7.55 -7.01
CA SER A 125 -11.08 -7.83 -5.74
C SER A 125 -10.18 -8.42 -4.65
N HIS A 126 -8.96 -8.81 -4.99
CA HIS A 126 -7.97 -9.34 -4.05
C HIS A 126 -6.68 -8.51 -4.11
N ILE A 127 -6.49 -7.65 -3.13
CA ILE A 127 -5.31 -6.81 -3.01
C ILE A 127 -4.27 -7.51 -2.15
N LYS A 128 -3.02 -7.45 -2.56
CA LYS A 128 -1.86 -7.77 -1.73
C LYS A 128 -0.96 -6.55 -1.62
N VAL A 129 -0.44 -6.30 -0.41
CA VAL A 129 0.47 -5.18 -0.13
C VAL A 129 1.72 -5.71 0.59
N GLY A 130 2.88 -5.29 0.10
CA GLY A 130 4.19 -5.57 0.69
C GLY A 130 4.40 -4.77 1.97
N LEU A 131 4.98 -5.42 2.97
CA LEU A 131 5.25 -4.82 4.28
C LEU A 131 6.72 -4.47 4.52
N GLY A 132 7.59 -4.76 3.55
CA GLY A 132 9.02 -4.52 3.65
C GLY A 132 9.77 -5.17 2.50
N THR A 133 11.07 -4.96 2.47
CA THR A 133 12.00 -5.62 1.55
C THR A 133 13.40 -5.65 2.15
N ASP A 134 14.34 -6.31 1.48
CA ASP A 134 15.72 -6.34 1.91
C ASP A 134 16.40 -4.97 1.72
N ASN A 135 17.13 -4.52 2.73
CA ASN A 135 18.00 -3.36 2.62
C ASN A 135 19.28 -3.70 1.81
N CYS A 136 20.20 -2.75 1.68
CA CYS A 136 21.44 -2.95 0.91
C CYS A 136 22.40 -4.03 1.47
N ARG A 137 22.14 -4.54 2.69
CA ARG A 137 22.90 -5.64 3.30
C ARG A 137 22.27 -7.01 3.05
N GLY A 138 21.08 -7.05 2.46
CA GLY A 138 20.28 -8.27 2.33
C GLY A 138 19.49 -8.62 3.59
N ASP A 139 19.36 -7.68 4.53
CA ASP A 139 18.53 -7.87 5.72
C ASP A 139 17.12 -7.31 5.44
N TRP A 140 16.09 -8.12 5.66
CA TRP A 140 14.71 -7.68 5.51
C TRP A 140 14.36 -6.59 6.52
N MET A 141 13.88 -5.44 6.05
CA MET A 141 13.42 -4.31 6.85
C MET A 141 11.95 -4.01 6.57
N ALA A 142 11.20 -3.71 7.63
CA ALA A 142 9.80 -3.34 7.51
C ALA A 142 9.65 -1.92 6.97
N PHE A 143 8.68 -1.72 6.09
CA PHE A 143 8.26 -0.39 5.66
C PHE A 143 7.59 0.38 6.79
N ASP A 144 7.72 1.70 6.73
CA ASP A 144 7.01 2.61 7.61
C ASP A 144 5.50 2.67 7.29
N SER A 145 4.72 3.25 8.21
CA SER A 145 3.27 3.39 8.06
C SER A 145 2.88 4.17 6.80
N ASN A 146 3.65 5.20 6.44
CA ASN A 146 3.36 6.04 5.29
C ASN A 146 3.52 5.30 3.96
N SER A 147 4.56 4.50 3.80
CA SER A 147 4.78 3.66 2.62
C SER A 147 3.65 2.65 2.44
N VAL A 148 3.27 1.93 3.51
CA VAL A 148 2.19 0.94 3.45
C VAL A 148 0.85 1.62 3.11
N LYS A 149 0.55 2.79 3.69
CA LYS A 149 -0.67 3.56 3.39
C LYS A 149 -0.76 3.96 1.91
N LYS A 150 0.32 4.50 1.34
CA LYS A 150 0.36 4.93 -0.06
C LYS A 150 0.08 3.76 -1.00
N VAL A 151 0.81 2.65 -0.81
CA VAL A 151 0.65 1.45 -1.63
C VAL A 151 -0.74 0.86 -1.47
N LEU A 152 -1.24 0.71 -0.24
CA LEU A 152 -2.58 0.20 0.00
C LEU A 152 -3.66 1.04 -0.71
N TRP A 153 -3.58 2.36 -0.60
CA TRP A 153 -4.55 3.25 -1.23
C TRP A 153 -4.48 3.24 -2.75
N HIS A 154 -3.28 3.11 -3.32
CA HIS A 154 -3.06 2.91 -4.75
C HIS A 154 -3.77 1.63 -5.25
N GLU A 155 -3.53 0.49 -4.59
CA GLU A 155 -4.13 -0.78 -4.99
C GLU A 155 -5.67 -0.80 -4.83
N ILE A 156 -6.19 -0.13 -3.80
CA ILE A 156 -7.63 0.09 -3.66
C ILE A 156 -8.15 0.93 -4.84
N GLY A 157 -7.40 1.94 -5.30
CA GLY A 157 -7.76 2.72 -6.48
C GLY A 157 -7.95 1.83 -7.71
N HIS A 158 -7.05 0.88 -7.97
CA HIS A 158 -7.22 -0.12 -9.03
C HIS A 158 -8.48 -0.97 -8.86
N SER A 159 -8.76 -1.40 -7.63
CA SER A 159 -9.99 -2.12 -7.29
C SER A 159 -11.26 -1.30 -7.54
N MET A 160 -11.19 0.02 -7.32
CA MET A 160 -12.29 0.96 -7.58
C MET A 160 -12.35 1.41 -9.04
N GLY A 161 -11.36 1.05 -9.86
CA GLY A 161 -11.37 1.24 -11.30
C GLY A 161 -10.59 2.43 -11.81
N TYR A 162 -9.64 2.93 -11.02
CA TYR A 162 -8.67 3.92 -11.47
C TYR A 162 -7.47 3.21 -12.11
N SER A 163 -7.07 3.68 -13.29
CA SER A 163 -5.81 3.27 -13.93
C SER A 163 -4.64 4.10 -13.36
N HIS A 164 -3.42 3.88 -13.86
CA HIS A 164 -2.29 4.71 -13.48
C HIS A 164 -2.45 6.15 -13.97
N SER A 165 -2.23 7.12 -13.08
CA SER A 165 -2.08 8.53 -13.43
C SER A 165 -0.74 8.79 -14.10
N SER A 166 -0.68 9.80 -14.97
CA SER A 166 0.57 10.35 -15.50
C SER A 166 1.19 11.42 -14.60
N ASP A 167 0.46 11.90 -13.58
CA ASP A 167 0.96 12.89 -12.62
C ASP A 167 1.84 12.20 -11.56
N PRO A 168 3.15 12.50 -11.51
CA PRO A 168 4.08 11.87 -10.56
C PRO A 168 3.80 12.23 -9.09
N THR A 169 2.92 13.20 -8.83
CA THR A 169 2.54 13.61 -7.47
C THR A 169 1.25 12.97 -6.99
N ASN A 170 0.51 12.26 -7.85
CA ASN A 170 -0.74 11.60 -7.50
C ASN A 170 -0.50 10.19 -6.97
N VAL A 171 -1.34 9.73 -6.03
CA VAL A 171 -1.24 8.37 -5.47
C VAL A 171 -1.39 7.27 -6.52
N MET A 172 -2.12 7.51 -7.62
CA MET A 172 -2.26 6.55 -8.72
C MET A 172 -1.07 6.55 -9.68
N TYR A 173 0.00 7.30 -9.43
CA TYR A 173 1.21 7.18 -10.22
C TYR A 173 1.84 5.79 -10.03
N HIS A 174 2.26 5.17 -11.13
CA HIS A 174 2.75 3.79 -11.18
C HIS A 174 4.07 3.53 -10.41
N THR A 175 4.69 4.56 -9.83
CA THR A 175 5.93 4.45 -9.06
C THR A 175 5.80 5.26 -7.80
N THR A 176 6.34 4.75 -6.69
CA THR A 176 6.40 5.47 -5.43
C THR A 176 7.70 5.13 -4.72
N THR A 177 8.18 6.05 -3.90
CA THR A 177 9.30 5.80 -3.00
C THR A 177 8.77 5.20 -1.71
N THR A 178 9.45 4.15 -1.25
CA THR A 178 9.21 3.52 0.06
C THR A 178 10.30 3.90 1.04
N HIS A 179 9.97 3.85 2.31
CA HIS A 179 10.86 4.15 3.41
C HIS A 179 10.78 3.03 4.46
N PHE A 180 11.92 2.65 5.01
CA PHE A 180 11.98 1.67 6.09
C PHE A 180 11.73 2.36 7.43
N TYR A 181 10.99 1.70 8.32
CA TYR A 181 10.83 2.20 9.69
C TYR A 181 12.20 2.29 10.41
N VAL A 182 13.03 1.27 10.20
CA VAL A 182 14.44 1.22 10.61
C VAL A 182 15.24 0.73 9.41
N GLU A 183 16.33 1.43 9.09
CA GLU A 183 17.20 1.06 7.97
C GLU A 183 18.03 -0.19 8.32
N GLN A 184 18.54 -0.24 9.55
CA GLN A 184 19.36 -1.33 10.06
C GLN A 184 19.19 -1.50 11.57
N ASP A 185 18.93 -2.73 11.99
CA ASP A 185 19.12 -3.18 13.36
C ASP A 185 20.55 -3.70 13.54
N ILE A 186 21.24 -3.21 14.56
CA ILE A 186 22.59 -3.64 14.94
C ILE A 186 22.47 -4.41 16.26
N SER A 187 22.96 -5.65 16.26
CA SER A 187 23.08 -6.49 17.45
C SER A 187 24.27 -7.41 17.27
N GLU A 188 25.44 -6.96 17.73
CA GLU A 188 26.72 -7.58 17.39
C GLU A 188 27.66 -7.66 18.59
N THR A 189 28.52 -8.68 18.60
CA THR A 189 29.63 -8.80 19.55
C THR A 189 30.95 -8.62 18.82
N ILE A 190 31.65 -7.53 19.12
CA ILE A 190 32.94 -7.20 18.52
C ILE A 190 34.05 -7.64 19.47
N ALA A 191 34.86 -8.58 19.01
CA ALA A 191 36.00 -9.07 19.79
C ALA A 191 37.06 -7.97 19.97
N SER A 192 37.81 -8.05 21.06
CA SER A 192 38.92 -7.14 21.31
C SER A 192 39.93 -7.12 20.15
N GLY A 193 40.39 -5.93 19.77
CA GLY A 193 41.33 -5.72 18.67
C GLY A 193 40.70 -5.82 17.27
N TRP A 194 39.38 -6.02 17.18
CA TRP A 194 38.63 -6.01 15.93
C TRP A 194 37.71 -4.78 15.84
N PHE A 195 37.20 -4.55 14.64
CA PHE A 195 36.18 -3.55 14.36
C PHE A 195 35.13 -4.15 13.43
N MET A 196 33.95 -3.53 13.37
CA MET A 196 32.93 -3.82 12.38
C MET A 196 32.50 -2.56 11.65
N THR A 197 32.07 -2.71 10.41
CA THR A 197 31.51 -1.62 9.60
C THR A 197 30.09 -1.95 9.15
N PHE A 198 29.20 -0.99 9.30
CA PHE A 198 27.80 -1.06 8.91
C PHE A 198 27.57 -0.07 7.74
N PRO A 199 27.41 -0.55 6.50
CA PRO A 199 27.28 0.32 5.33
C PRO A 199 25.98 1.11 5.39
N LEU A 200 26.01 2.38 5.01
CA LEU A 200 24.82 3.23 4.87
C LEU A 200 24.36 3.18 3.41
N CYS A 201 23.10 2.78 3.21
CA CYS A 201 22.61 2.33 1.90
C CYS A 201 22.49 3.45 0.86
N GLU A 202 22.25 4.68 1.31
CA GLU A 202 22.05 5.84 0.44
C GLU A 202 22.88 7.04 0.92
N SER A 203 22.88 8.12 0.13
CA SER A 203 23.35 9.43 0.60
C SER A 203 22.24 10.15 1.34
N GLY A 204 22.58 10.97 2.32
CA GLY A 204 21.61 11.81 3.03
C GLY A 204 21.84 11.80 4.54
N GLN A 205 20.84 12.28 5.26
CA GLN A 205 20.88 12.32 6.71
C GLN A 205 20.55 10.95 7.29
N TYR A 206 21.38 10.46 8.20
CA TYR A 206 21.10 9.30 9.04
C TYR A 206 21.05 9.73 10.50
N LEU A 207 20.20 9.07 11.28
CA LEU A 207 20.23 9.08 12.72
C LEU A 207 20.56 7.67 13.17
N TYR A 208 21.42 7.54 14.16
CA TYR A 208 21.76 6.25 14.72
C TYR A 208 21.92 6.36 16.22
N SER A 209 21.53 5.30 16.92
CA SER A 209 21.61 5.19 18.36
C SER A 209 22.13 3.81 18.72
N ILE A 210 23.36 3.77 19.22
CA ILE A 210 24.06 2.54 19.59
C ILE A 210 24.35 2.55 21.08
N GLU A 211 24.18 1.41 21.73
CA GLU A 211 24.50 1.20 23.14
C GLU A 211 25.28 -0.10 23.33
N SER A 212 26.11 -0.11 24.36
CA SER A 212 26.77 -1.32 24.84
C SER A 212 25.85 -2.03 25.83
N ALA A 213 25.77 -3.35 25.73
CA ALA A 213 25.08 -4.20 26.69
C ALA A 213 25.71 -4.12 28.10
N ASN A 214 26.95 -3.63 28.21
CA ASN A 214 27.65 -3.44 29.47
C ASN A 214 28.28 -2.04 29.53
N SER A 215 27.83 -1.20 30.47
CA SER A 215 28.32 0.17 30.61
C SER A 215 29.81 0.29 30.97
N TYR A 216 30.47 -0.80 31.39
CA TYR A 216 31.91 -0.85 31.61
C TYR A 216 32.71 -1.24 30.37
N GLU A 217 32.05 -1.70 29.30
CA GLU A 217 32.64 -2.06 28.01
C GLU A 217 32.25 -1.01 26.99
N GLY A 218 33.11 0.00 26.82
CA GLY A 218 32.90 1.09 25.86
C GLY A 218 33.27 0.70 24.43
N PHE A 219 32.75 1.47 23.48
CA PHE A 219 33.10 1.42 22.08
C PHE A 219 33.45 2.80 21.54
N ASP A 220 34.24 2.80 20.48
CA ASP A 220 34.51 3.95 19.63
C ASP A 220 33.64 3.82 18.39
N ILE A 221 32.99 4.91 17.99
CA ILE A 221 32.09 4.97 16.84
C ILE A 221 32.45 6.15 15.95
N TYR A 222 32.55 5.90 14.64
CA TYR A 222 32.83 6.92 13.65
C TYR A 222 32.05 6.65 12.37
N VAL A 223 31.77 7.68 11.57
CA VAL A 223 31.28 7.48 10.20
C VAL A 223 32.45 7.66 9.23
N LEU A 224 32.63 6.68 8.35
CA LEU A 224 33.69 6.64 7.35
C LEU A 224 33.20 7.17 6.00
N PRO A 225 33.96 8.06 5.33
CA PRO A 225 33.69 8.44 3.94
C PRO A 225 33.79 7.25 2.97
N PRO A 226 33.14 7.32 1.81
CA PRO A 226 33.19 6.26 0.81
C PRO A 226 34.62 5.88 0.41
N GLY A 227 34.91 4.59 0.37
CA GLY A 227 36.23 4.06 -0.02
C GLY A 227 37.32 4.16 1.05
N THR A 228 37.00 4.61 2.26
CA THR A 228 37.96 4.64 3.38
C THR A 228 38.22 3.24 3.90
N ASP A 229 39.50 2.88 4.05
CA ASP A 229 39.90 1.65 4.73
C ASP A 229 39.73 1.80 6.24
N ALA A 230 38.79 1.07 6.81
CA ALA A 230 38.48 1.06 8.23
C ALA A 230 39.68 0.72 9.13
N ALA A 231 40.66 -0.05 8.65
CA ALA A 231 41.86 -0.36 9.40
C ALA A 231 42.74 0.88 9.67
N THR A 232 42.55 1.96 8.91
CA THR A 232 43.34 3.19 9.05
C THR A 232 42.84 4.12 10.15
N VAL A 233 41.61 3.90 10.68
CA VAL A 233 40.97 4.78 11.67
C VAL A 233 41.88 5.00 12.89
N GLY A 234 42.45 3.93 13.46
CA GLY A 234 43.37 4.01 14.60
C GLY A 234 44.68 4.76 14.35
N SER A 235 45.02 5.01 13.08
CA SER A 235 46.20 5.78 12.64
C SER A 235 45.88 7.19 12.14
N GLY A 236 44.64 7.67 12.36
CA GLY A 236 44.18 8.98 11.87
C GLY A 236 43.56 8.92 10.47
N GLY A 237 42.95 7.79 10.11
CA GLY A 237 42.17 7.63 8.88
C GLY A 237 41.03 8.66 8.76
N LEU A 238 40.54 8.87 7.54
CA LEU A 238 39.49 9.85 7.29
C LEU A 238 38.18 9.42 7.96
N VAL A 239 37.56 10.35 8.69
CA VAL A 239 36.23 10.19 9.29
C VAL A 239 35.42 11.46 9.10
N TYR A 240 34.09 11.37 9.13
CA TYR A 240 33.24 12.54 9.33
C TYR A 240 33.41 13.02 10.77
N THR A 241 34.06 14.16 10.95
CA THR A 241 34.59 14.63 12.25
C THR A 241 33.52 14.79 13.33
N ASP A 242 32.31 15.17 12.95
CA ASP A 242 31.21 15.44 13.89
C ASP A 242 30.22 14.27 14.00
N CYS A 243 30.55 13.13 13.38
CA CYS A 243 29.69 11.95 13.30
C CYS A 243 30.23 10.77 14.11
N GLY A 244 30.95 11.04 15.19
CA GLY A 244 31.56 9.98 15.97
C GLY A 244 32.06 10.45 17.32
N SER A 245 32.38 9.49 18.18
CA SER A 245 32.99 9.71 19.49
C SER A 245 33.72 8.45 19.94
N ALA A 246 34.68 8.60 20.85
CA ALA A 246 35.44 7.50 21.44
C ALA A 246 35.02 7.25 22.90
N GLY A 247 35.18 6.03 23.37
CA GLY A 247 34.98 5.66 24.78
C GLY A 247 33.54 5.75 25.25
N MET A 248 32.57 5.47 24.38
CA MET A 248 31.15 5.61 24.67
C MET A 248 30.56 4.28 25.17
N ALA A 249 29.74 4.34 26.20
CA ALA A 249 28.85 3.22 26.56
C ALA A 249 27.50 3.30 25.82
N SER A 250 27.12 4.50 25.38
CA SER A 250 25.95 4.77 24.55
C SER A 250 26.22 6.04 23.74
N PHE A 251 25.83 6.04 22.47
CA PHE A 251 26.02 7.15 21.56
C PHE A 251 24.85 7.26 20.59
N SER A 252 24.23 8.43 20.54
CA SER A 252 23.22 8.76 19.54
C SER A 252 23.63 10.05 18.84
N ASN A 253 23.61 10.03 17.52
CA ASN A 253 23.93 11.21 16.73
C ASN A 253 23.26 11.14 15.36
N SER A 254 23.38 12.22 14.61
CA SER A 254 22.94 12.30 13.23
C SER A 254 24.10 12.71 12.33
N CYS A 255 24.17 12.16 11.12
CA CYS A 255 25.24 12.45 10.18
C CYS A 255 24.70 12.56 8.75
N ASN A 256 25.09 13.61 8.04
CA ASN A 256 24.83 13.72 6.60
C ASN A 256 25.98 13.09 5.82
N VAL A 257 25.69 12.05 5.03
CA VAL A 257 26.72 11.22 4.40
C VAL A 257 26.57 11.15 2.89
N SER A 258 27.68 10.86 2.21
CA SER A 258 27.68 10.54 0.79
C SER A 258 27.45 9.04 0.56
N LEU A 259 26.93 8.69 -0.62
CA LEU A 259 26.68 7.30 -1.01
C LEU A 259 27.94 6.44 -0.86
N GLY A 260 27.83 5.32 -0.14
CA GLY A 260 28.94 4.41 0.15
C GLY A 260 29.66 4.68 1.47
N ALA A 261 29.17 5.59 2.31
CA ALA A 261 29.64 5.76 3.67
C ALA A 261 29.27 4.55 4.56
N SER A 262 29.96 4.40 5.69
CA SER A 262 29.68 3.33 6.66
C SER A 262 29.92 3.77 8.09
N ILE A 263 29.13 3.27 9.04
CA ILE A 263 29.41 3.40 10.47
C ILE A 263 30.49 2.39 10.84
N TYR A 264 31.57 2.84 11.45
CA TYR A 264 32.64 2.05 12.05
C TYR A 264 32.41 1.96 13.55
N ILE A 265 32.55 0.75 14.12
CA ILE A 265 32.50 0.54 15.56
C ILE A 265 33.63 -0.41 15.99
N SER A 266 34.34 -0.07 17.08
CA SER A 266 35.35 -0.94 17.70
C SER A 266 35.31 -0.86 19.22
N PRO A 267 35.70 -1.91 19.96
CA PRO A 267 35.85 -1.83 21.41
C PRO A 267 36.91 -0.78 21.78
N THR A 268 36.65 0.02 22.82
CA THR A 268 37.61 1.04 23.29
C THR A 268 38.87 0.41 23.92
N HIS A 269 38.76 -0.82 24.44
CA HIS A 269 39.85 -1.49 25.16
C HIS A 269 40.32 -2.76 24.44
N TYR A 270 41.65 -2.96 24.40
CA TYR A 270 42.31 -4.12 23.78
C TYR A 270 42.25 -5.43 24.60
N TYR A 271 41.56 -5.46 25.74
CA TYR A 271 41.48 -6.67 26.56
C TYR A 271 40.08 -7.29 26.61
N ASN A 272 39.04 -6.48 26.38
CA ASN A 272 37.65 -6.92 26.44
C ASN A 272 36.98 -6.58 25.11
N GLY A 273 36.15 -7.51 24.61
CA GLY A 273 35.23 -7.18 23.52
C GLY A 273 34.11 -6.27 24.01
N VAL A 274 33.21 -5.93 23.10
CA VAL A 274 31.97 -5.21 23.41
C VAL A 274 30.81 -5.89 22.70
N THR A 275 29.67 -6.00 23.38
CA THR A 275 28.40 -6.38 22.75
C THR A 275 27.55 -5.13 22.63
N ILE A 276 27.14 -4.79 21.41
CA ILE A 276 26.40 -3.58 21.09
C ILE A 276 25.02 -3.91 20.54
N THR A 277 24.05 -3.05 20.84
CA THR A 277 22.73 -3.01 20.23
C THR A 277 22.43 -1.61 19.74
N GLY A 278 21.63 -1.46 18.70
CA GLY A 278 21.24 -0.15 18.23
C GLY A 278 20.51 -0.16 16.90
N GLU A 279 20.09 1.02 16.49
CA GLU A 279 19.29 1.22 15.29
C GLU A 279 19.89 2.34 14.45
N VAL A 280 19.75 2.19 13.14
CA VAL A 280 20.05 3.23 12.15
C VAL A 280 18.75 3.55 11.43
N ILE A 281 18.39 4.83 11.36
CA ILE A 281 17.19 5.32 10.68
C ILE A 281 17.54 6.49 9.76
N THR A 282 16.72 6.73 8.75
CA THR A 282 16.75 7.98 7.97
C THR A 282 15.56 8.85 8.39
N PRO A 283 15.73 10.17 8.58
CA PRO A 283 14.65 11.07 8.96
C PRO A 283 13.80 11.51 7.76
N ASP A 284 14.25 11.22 6.53
CA ASP A 284 13.57 11.66 5.31
C ASP A 284 12.29 10.87 5.11
N GLU A 285 11.15 11.53 5.35
CA GLU A 285 9.86 10.99 4.96
C GLU A 285 9.72 11.07 3.43
N SER A 286 9.37 9.94 2.80
CA SER A 286 9.04 9.92 1.37
C SER A 286 7.95 10.96 1.06
N ALA A 287 8.16 11.79 0.03
CA ALA A 287 7.21 12.82 -0.39
C ALA A 287 5.76 12.28 -0.37
N TRP A 288 4.88 13.00 0.31
CA TRP A 288 3.49 12.57 0.47
C TRP A 288 2.71 12.92 -0.80
N PRO A 289 2.14 11.93 -1.52
CA PRO A 289 1.40 12.21 -2.75
C PRO A 289 0.03 12.82 -2.44
N ASP A 290 -0.62 13.39 -3.46
CA ASP A 290 -2.05 13.65 -3.42
C ASP A 290 -2.79 12.31 -3.31
N MET A 291 -3.43 12.09 -2.16
CA MET A 291 -4.18 10.87 -1.86
C MET A 291 -5.57 10.86 -2.50
N THR A 292 -5.94 11.88 -3.28
CA THR A 292 -7.14 11.84 -4.12
C THR A 292 -6.87 10.99 -5.35
N TRP A 293 -7.71 10.00 -5.63
CA TRP A 293 -7.58 9.27 -6.89
C TRP A 293 -7.86 10.18 -8.07
N ASP A 294 -7.04 10.07 -9.12
CA ASP A 294 -7.13 10.92 -10.30
C ASP A 294 -8.35 10.54 -11.16
N GLU A 295 -9.36 11.42 -11.15
CA GLU A 295 -10.60 11.25 -11.92
C GLU A 295 -10.38 11.14 -13.43
N SER A 296 -9.27 11.67 -13.97
CA SER A 296 -8.97 11.59 -15.40
C SER A 296 -8.63 10.17 -15.88
N VAL A 297 -8.27 9.27 -14.95
CA VAL A 297 -7.93 7.87 -15.23
C VAL A 297 -8.95 6.89 -14.67
N PHE A 298 -10.14 7.38 -14.28
CA PHE A 298 -11.27 6.55 -13.90
C PHE A 298 -11.84 5.82 -15.13
N GLN A 299 -11.89 4.49 -15.10
CA GLN A 299 -12.18 3.68 -16.29
C GLN A 299 -13.67 3.53 -16.62
N TYR A 300 -14.58 3.98 -15.74
CA TYR A 300 -16.02 3.83 -15.93
C TYR A 300 -16.67 5.16 -16.27
N GLU A 301 -17.48 5.14 -17.33
CA GLU A 301 -18.34 6.27 -17.65
C GLU A 301 -19.39 6.48 -16.56
N THR A 302 -19.55 7.72 -16.09
CA THR A 302 -20.54 8.05 -15.06
C THR A 302 -21.96 7.67 -15.48
N SER A 303 -22.29 7.79 -16.78
CA SER A 303 -23.59 7.39 -17.32
C SER A 303 -23.86 5.89 -17.14
N ASP A 304 -22.84 5.05 -17.30
CA ASP A 304 -22.97 3.60 -17.19
C ASP A 304 -23.19 3.20 -15.74
N MET A 305 -22.44 3.81 -14.81
CA MET A 305 -22.61 3.55 -13.38
C MET A 305 -24.00 3.99 -12.89
N LEU A 306 -24.51 5.14 -13.34
CA LEU A 306 -25.87 5.59 -13.02
C LEU A 306 -26.93 4.65 -13.63
N TYR A 307 -26.72 4.19 -14.87
CA TYR A 307 -27.59 3.21 -15.52
C TYR A 307 -27.62 1.89 -14.74
N TYR A 308 -26.47 1.36 -14.33
CA TYR A 308 -26.39 0.13 -13.54
C TYR A 308 -27.13 0.29 -12.22
N ARG A 309 -26.92 1.39 -11.51
CA ARG A 309 -27.64 1.70 -10.27
C ARG A 309 -29.16 1.67 -10.47
N ASP A 310 -29.64 2.38 -11.48
CA ASP A 310 -31.08 2.55 -11.72
C ASP A 310 -31.73 1.28 -12.26
N LEU A 311 -30.96 0.41 -12.92
CA LEU A 311 -31.43 -0.90 -13.38
C LEU A 311 -31.71 -1.85 -12.21
N PHE A 312 -30.94 -1.78 -11.13
CA PHE A 312 -31.01 -2.68 -9.97
C PHE A 312 -31.83 -2.14 -8.80
N ARG A 313 -32.26 -0.88 -8.85
CA ARG A 313 -33.30 -0.32 -7.98
C ARG A 313 -34.70 -0.65 -8.46
#